data_AF-A0A1G9VC43-F1
#
_entry.id   AF-A0A1G9VC43-F1
#
_cell.length_a   1.000
_cell.length_b   1.000
_cell.length_c   1.000
_cell.angle_alpha   90.00
_cell.angle_beta   90.00
_cell.angle_gamma   90.00
#
_symmetry.space_group_name_H-M   'P 1'
#
loop_
_entity.id
_entity.type
_entity.pdbx_description
1 polymer ?
#
loop_
_entity_poly.entity_id
_entity_poly.type
_entity_poly.pdbx_seq_one_letter_code
_entity_poly.pdbx_strand_id
1 'polypeptide(L)'
;MLSVGSEAPNFSLPGVEGGDFDEYSLVDALREDLVVIAFYPADFSPTCTNELCTLQDMDLLNLDADVTLFGISGDSVYSHRRFAEEYDITYPLLADSMGEVAAEYGVCMADWRGHRNVPKRSVFVIDERQRVRYAWSTDDQSVLPDVGEVRAAIDDVRDDRTAVQRYARGHEHLDTGRDRFETAWSEYEVAAWLGAVEHFDDAVAYFDAAAESFRSAERFAESARVERACEAAGDRADDYRQAARWYARSAEYYADGEDELGDEYRTDAEEPHEAASTGDELPAPSSLFPEE
;
A
#
# COMPACT_ATOMS: atom_id res chain seq x y z
N MET A 1 18.23 19.45 9.35
CA MET A 1 17.00 18.72 9.08
C MET A 1 16.35 19.30 7.84
N LEU A 2 15.87 18.45 6.94
CA LEU A 2 15.07 18.87 5.79
C LEU A 2 13.77 19.55 6.25
N SER A 3 13.25 20.45 5.41
CA SER A 3 11.97 21.13 5.62
C SER A 3 10.86 20.50 4.78
N VAL A 4 9.62 20.66 5.23
CA VAL A 4 8.43 20.32 4.41
C VAL A 4 8.49 21.04 3.06
N GLY A 5 8.14 20.32 2.00
CA GLY A 5 8.21 20.74 0.60
C GLY A 5 9.57 20.55 -0.07
N SER A 6 10.62 20.20 0.69
CA SER A 6 11.92 19.86 0.10
C SER A 6 11.87 18.53 -0.65
N GLU A 7 12.71 18.40 -1.67
CA GLU A 7 12.97 17.11 -2.30
C GLU A 7 13.76 16.22 -1.32
N ALA A 8 13.27 15.01 -1.08
CA ALA A 8 13.92 14.06 -0.19
C ALA A 8 15.17 13.47 -0.89
N PRO A 9 16.37 13.49 -0.26
CA PRO A 9 17.55 12.84 -0.80
C PRO A 9 17.30 11.35 -1.04
N ASN A 10 17.65 10.87 -2.23
CA ASN A 10 17.50 9.47 -2.59
C ASN A 10 18.59 8.62 -1.92
N PHE A 11 18.28 7.38 -1.59
CA PHE A 11 19.23 6.41 -1.07
C PHE A 11 18.94 5.01 -1.61
N SER A 12 19.97 4.19 -1.56
CA SER A 12 19.90 2.74 -1.70
C SER A 12 20.69 2.15 -0.53
N LEU A 13 20.01 1.45 0.38
CA LEU A 13 20.62 0.92 1.60
C LEU A 13 20.37 -0.58 1.71
N PRO A 14 21.36 -1.37 2.19
CA PRO A 14 21.10 -2.74 2.57
C PRO A 14 20.21 -2.77 3.81
N GLY A 15 19.24 -3.68 3.83
CA GLY A 15 18.29 -3.80 4.92
C GLY A 15 17.87 -5.23 5.20
N VAL A 16 16.97 -5.38 6.16
CA VAL A 16 16.33 -6.65 6.51
C VAL A 16 14.83 -6.45 6.72
N GLU A 17 14.04 -7.34 6.15
CA GLU A 17 12.60 -7.48 6.36
C GLU A 17 12.26 -8.97 6.42
N GLY A 18 11.40 -9.39 7.35
CA GLY A 18 11.03 -10.80 7.49
C GLY A 18 12.20 -11.77 7.78
N GLY A 19 13.38 -11.25 8.12
CA GLY A 19 14.62 -12.02 8.31
C GLY A 19 15.47 -12.23 7.06
N ASP A 20 15.02 -11.75 5.90
CA ASP A 20 15.73 -11.78 4.62
C ASP A 20 16.48 -10.46 4.37
N PHE A 21 17.63 -10.56 3.72
CA PHE A 21 18.48 -9.41 3.40
C PHE A 21 18.20 -8.94 1.97
N ASP A 22 17.97 -7.65 1.79
CA ASP A 22 17.78 -7.04 0.47
C ASP A 22 18.36 -5.62 0.40
N GLU A 23 18.32 -5.02 -0.78
CA GLU A 23 18.63 -3.62 -1.05
C GLU A 23 17.33 -2.82 -1.21
N TYR A 24 17.19 -1.74 -0.43
CA TYR A 24 16.00 -0.90 -0.39
C TYR A 24 16.30 0.50 -0.90
N SER A 25 15.45 0.99 -1.79
CA SER A 25 15.60 2.25 -2.50
C SER A 25 14.38 3.14 -2.29
N LEU A 26 14.60 4.41 -1.94
CA LEU A 26 13.52 5.37 -1.73
C LEU A 26 12.68 5.54 -2.99
N VAL A 27 13.33 5.74 -4.14
CA VAL A 27 12.63 5.99 -5.41
C VAL A 27 11.84 4.77 -5.88
N ASP A 28 12.31 3.56 -5.58
CA ASP A 28 11.57 2.35 -5.97
C ASP A 28 10.33 2.16 -5.07
N ALA A 29 10.44 2.41 -3.76
CA ALA A 29 9.28 2.39 -2.86
C ALA A 29 8.24 3.46 -3.19
N LEU A 30 8.69 4.67 -3.56
CA LEU A 30 7.81 5.79 -3.96
C LEU A 30 7.05 5.57 -5.28
N ARG A 31 7.29 4.45 -6.01
CA ARG A 31 6.46 4.09 -7.17
C ARG A 31 5.12 3.49 -6.78
N GLU A 32 5.07 2.87 -5.61
CA GLU A 32 3.91 2.13 -5.12
C GLU A 32 3.23 2.89 -3.97
N ASP A 33 4.04 3.42 -3.04
CA ASP A 33 3.56 3.90 -1.75
C ASP A 33 4.12 5.27 -1.36
N LEU A 34 3.42 5.92 -0.42
CA LEU A 34 4.03 6.93 0.45
C LEU A 34 5.14 6.26 1.27
N VAL A 35 6.24 6.99 1.51
CA VAL A 35 7.32 6.47 2.35
C VAL A 35 7.41 7.25 3.65
N VAL A 36 7.32 6.53 4.76
CA VAL A 36 7.69 7.03 6.08
C VAL A 36 9.11 6.59 6.37
N ILE A 37 9.97 7.53 6.75
CA ILE A 37 11.33 7.22 7.22
C ILE A 37 11.41 7.56 8.69
N ALA A 38 11.68 6.54 9.51
CA ALA A 38 11.95 6.69 10.93
C ALA A 38 13.44 6.43 11.20
N PHE A 39 14.20 7.50 11.43
CA PHE A 39 15.57 7.38 11.92
C PHE A 39 15.55 7.15 13.43
N TYR A 40 16.38 6.24 13.92
CA TYR A 40 16.53 5.98 15.35
C TYR A 40 18.01 5.77 15.74
N PRO A 41 18.41 6.13 16.98
CA PRO A 41 19.83 6.15 17.35
C PRO A 41 20.56 4.81 17.31
N ALA A 42 19.99 3.75 17.88
CA ALA A 42 20.63 2.45 17.91
C ALA A 42 19.68 1.32 18.30
N ASP A 43 19.90 0.14 17.72
CA ASP A 43 19.29 -1.13 18.10
C ASP A 43 19.56 -1.43 19.59
N PHE A 44 18.63 -2.14 20.23
CA PHE A 44 18.73 -2.60 21.62
C PHE A 44 19.02 -1.50 22.65
N SER A 45 18.94 -0.23 22.29
CA SER A 45 19.08 0.86 23.24
C SER A 45 17.80 0.93 24.09
N PRO A 46 17.89 1.18 25.42
CA PRO A 46 16.72 1.18 26.31
C PRO A 46 15.65 2.21 25.91
N THR A 47 16.12 3.25 25.24
CA THR A 47 15.32 4.26 24.57
C THR A 47 14.57 3.55 23.44
N CYS A 48 15.26 3.01 22.41
CA CYS A 48 14.63 2.42 21.22
C CYS A 48 13.74 1.19 21.45
N THR A 49 14.00 0.38 22.48
CA THR A 49 13.22 -0.84 22.76
C THR A 49 11.74 -0.59 23.06
N ASN A 50 11.40 0.44 23.85
CA ASN A 50 9.98 0.81 24.08
C ASN A 50 9.38 1.58 22.90
N GLU A 51 10.23 2.26 22.13
CA GLU A 51 9.83 3.25 21.12
C GLU A 51 9.51 2.61 19.78
N LEU A 52 10.14 1.47 19.46
CA LEU A 52 9.76 0.64 18.32
C LEU A 52 8.45 -0.08 18.56
N CYS A 53 8.13 -0.47 19.80
CA CYS A 53 6.78 -0.91 20.14
C CYS A 53 5.76 0.19 19.87
N THR A 54 6.10 1.47 20.03
CA THR A 54 5.19 2.59 19.66
C THR A 54 5.10 2.78 18.14
N LEU A 55 6.17 2.53 17.37
CA LEU A 55 6.13 2.55 15.89
C LEU A 55 5.41 1.32 15.32
N GLN A 56 5.47 0.18 15.99
CA GLN A 56 4.67 -1.02 15.72
C GLN A 56 3.20 -0.83 16.10
N ASP A 57 2.93 -0.12 17.21
CA ASP A 57 1.59 0.31 17.64
C ASP A 57 1.07 1.51 16.82
N MET A 58 1.83 2.02 15.86
CA MET A 58 1.27 2.85 14.80
C MET A 58 0.37 1.94 13.96
N ASP A 59 -0.88 1.76 14.41
CA ASP A 59 -1.99 1.13 13.67
C ASP A 59 -2.17 1.67 12.23
N LEU A 60 -1.40 2.70 11.84
CA LEU A 60 -1.26 3.29 10.51
C LEU A 60 -0.72 2.32 9.45
N LEU A 61 0.21 1.43 9.78
CA LEU A 61 0.79 0.50 8.79
C LEU A 61 -0.07 -0.76 8.57
N ASN A 62 -0.97 -1.06 9.52
CA ASN A 62 -1.86 -2.21 9.43
C ASN A 62 -3.25 -1.85 8.89
N LEU A 63 -3.51 -0.56 8.60
CA LEU A 63 -4.80 -0.08 8.08
C LEU A 63 -4.70 0.62 6.72
N ASP A 64 -3.54 1.18 6.37
CA ASP A 64 -3.34 1.88 5.10
C ASP A 64 -2.41 1.09 4.17
N ALA A 65 -2.97 0.53 3.10
CA ALA A 65 -2.26 -0.30 2.12
C ALA A 65 -1.24 0.48 1.25
N ASP A 66 -1.08 1.79 1.46
CA ASP A 66 -0.37 2.71 0.56
C ASP A 66 0.85 3.38 1.23
N VAL A 67 1.37 2.78 2.31
CA VAL A 67 2.46 3.36 3.10
C VAL A 67 3.54 2.32 3.39
N THR A 68 4.76 2.59 2.94
CA THR A 68 5.97 1.85 3.30
C THR A 68 6.70 2.56 4.45
N LEU A 69 7.04 1.85 5.53
CA LEU A 69 7.89 2.37 6.62
C LEU A 69 9.32 1.83 6.52
N PHE A 70 10.30 2.72 6.46
CA PHE A 70 11.71 2.39 6.64
C PHE A 70 12.22 2.84 8.00
N GLY A 71 12.69 1.88 8.80
CA GLY A 71 13.49 2.16 10.00
C GLY A 71 14.96 2.28 9.63
N ILE A 72 15.63 3.39 9.95
CA ILE A 72 17.05 3.60 9.58
C ILE A 72 17.89 3.89 10.83
N SER A 73 18.97 3.13 11.03
CA SER A 73 19.99 3.42 12.04
C SER A 73 21.40 3.18 11.49
N GLY A 74 22.42 3.51 12.30
CA GLY A 74 23.82 3.22 11.98
C GLY A 74 24.23 1.77 12.21
N ASP A 75 23.32 0.91 12.69
CA ASP A 75 23.62 -0.49 12.98
C ASP A 75 23.74 -1.34 11.70
N SER A 76 24.36 -2.51 11.83
CA SER A 76 24.52 -3.44 10.72
C SER A 76 23.24 -4.22 10.45
N VAL A 77 23.05 -4.68 9.21
CA VAL A 77 21.93 -5.58 8.83
C VAL A 77 21.83 -6.84 9.72
N TYR A 78 22.94 -7.33 10.28
CA TYR A 78 22.92 -8.47 11.20
C TYR A 78 22.35 -8.12 12.58
N SER A 79 22.58 -6.89 13.03
CA SER A 79 21.96 -6.36 14.25
C SER A 79 20.46 -6.16 14.01
N HIS A 80 20.11 -5.52 12.90
CA HIS A 80 18.72 -5.33 12.45
C HIS A 80 17.94 -6.62 12.41
N ARG A 81 18.49 -7.67 11.79
CA ARG A 81 17.85 -8.99 11.77
C ARG A 81 17.55 -9.50 13.17
N ARG A 82 18.55 -9.47 14.07
CA ARG A 82 18.37 -9.96 15.43
C ARG A 82 17.36 -9.12 16.21
N PHE A 83 17.38 -7.81 15.95
CA PHE A 83 16.51 -6.85 16.59
C PHE A 83 15.06 -7.03 16.14
N ALA A 84 14.84 -7.17 14.83
CA ALA A 84 13.54 -7.49 14.25
C ALA A 84 12.98 -8.83 14.75
N GLU A 85 13.83 -9.86 14.84
CA GLU A 85 13.44 -11.16 15.40
C GLU A 85 13.05 -11.10 16.89
N GLU A 86 13.74 -10.28 17.69
CA GLU A 86 13.49 -10.20 19.15
C GLU A 86 12.24 -9.39 19.49
N TYR A 87 11.89 -8.40 18.67
CA TYR A 87 10.78 -7.48 18.91
C TYR A 87 9.63 -7.62 17.91
N ASP A 88 9.61 -8.66 17.08
CA ASP A 88 8.58 -8.92 16.06
C ASP A 88 8.37 -7.74 15.09
N ILE A 89 9.46 -7.10 14.63
CA ILE A 89 9.40 -5.99 13.66
C ILE A 89 9.20 -6.56 12.26
N THR A 90 8.14 -6.13 11.59
CA THR A 90 7.71 -6.67 10.29
C THR A 90 8.08 -5.81 9.09
N TYR A 91 8.47 -4.55 9.29
CA TYR A 91 8.85 -3.63 8.22
C TYR A 91 10.37 -3.55 8.04
N PRO A 92 10.87 -3.02 6.90
CA PRO A 92 12.29 -3.01 6.61
C PRO A 92 13.11 -2.13 7.56
N LEU A 93 14.21 -2.70 8.07
CA LEU A 93 15.24 -1.99 8.83
C LEU A 93 16.51 -1.85 7.98
N LEU A 94 16.92 -0.61 7.70
CA LEU A 94 18.00 -0.26 6.79
C LEU A 94 19.25 0.17 7.55
N ALA A 95 20.42 -0.27 7.06
CA ALA A 95 21.71 -0.01 7.67
C ALA A 95 22.42 1.19 7.02
N ASP A 96 22.32 2.37 7.63
CA ASP A 96 23.10 3.57 7.28
C ASP A 96 24.43 3.58 8.06
N SER A 97 25.26 2.54 7.86
CA SER A 97 26.44 2.29 8.70
C SER A 97 27.49 3.42 8.71
N MET A 98 27.45 4.32 7.73
CA MET A 98 28.33 5.50 7.67
C MET A 98 27.66 6.78 8.17
N GLY A 99 26.34 6.78 8.36
CA GLY A 99 25.53 7.94 8.72
C GLY A 99 25.37 8.96 7.58
N GLU A 100 25.55 8.52 6.34
CA GLU A 100 25.53 9.38 5.15
C GLU A 100 24.11 9.83 4.84
N VAL A 101 23.14 8.91 4.86
CA VAL A 101 21.73 9.22 4.63
C VAL A 101 21.21 10.11 5.76
N ALA A 102 21.50 9.77 7.02
CA ALA A 102 21.17 10.63 8.17
C ALA A 102 21.78 12.05 8.04
N ALA A 103 22.98 12.18 7.45
CA ALA A 103 23.61 13.47 7.23
C ALA A 103 22.93 14.28 6.12
N GLU A 104 22.54 13.64 5.01
CA GLU A 104 21.79 14.29 3.92
C GLU A 104 20.41 14.77 4.36
N TYR A 105 19.74 14.00 5.22
CA TYR A 105 18.48 14.40 5.87
C TYR A 105 18.70 15.45 6.98
N GLY A 106 19.95 15.73 7.33
CA GLY A 106 20.35 16.72 8.32
C GLY A 106 19.94 16.35 9.74
N VAL A 107 19.95 15.05 10.05
CA VAL A 107 19.59 14.45 11.34
C VAL A 107 20.73 13.60 11.92
N CYS A 108 21.96 13.71 11.41
CA CYS A 108 23.12 13.00 11.95
C CYS A 108 23.74 13.72 13.17
N MET A 109 24.00 12.98 14.25
CA MET A 109 24.77 13.41 15.43
C MET A 109 26.23 12.99 15.27
N ALA A 110 27.15 13.92 15.52
CA ALA A 110 28.59 13.64 15.45
C ALA A 110 29.06 12.61 16.50
N ASP A 111 28.46 12.65 17.70
CA ASP A 111 28.70 11.68 18.77
C ASP A 111 27.42 11.49 19.59
N TRP A 112 27.09 10.24 19.92
CA TRP A 112 26.08 9.87 20.91
C TRP A 112 26.60 8.70 21.74
N ARG A 113 26.86 8.95 23.03
CA ARG A 113 27.39 7.94 23.98
C ARG A 113 28.68 7.26 23.50
N GLY A 114 29.53 7.98 22.76
CA GLY A 114 30.79 7.46 22.21
C GLY A 114 30.68 6.75 20.86
N HIS A 115 29.46 6.65 20.31
CA HIS A 115 29.21 6.21 18.94
C HIS A 115 29.18 7.44 18.02
N ARG A 116 29.83 7.36 16.86
CA ARG A 116 29.91 8.47 15.91
C ARG A 116 28.88 8.33 14.81
N ASN A 117 28.51 9.46 14.20
CA ASN A 117 27.59 9.53 13.06
C ASN A 117 26.24 8.85 13.33
N VAL A 118 25.69 9.08 14.51
CA VAL A 118 24.47 8.43 14.97
C VAL A 118 23.25 9.23 14.53
N PRO A 119 22.25 8.64 13.85
CA PRO A 119 21.02 9.35 13.53
C PRO A 119 20.29 9.83 14.78
N LYS A 120 19.82 11.08 14.77
CA LYS A 120 18.80 11.58 15.70
C LYS A 120 17.51 10.83 15.43
N ARG A 121 16.75 10.62 16.50
CA ARG A 121 15.35 10.27 16.37
C ARG A 121 14.64 11.34 15.55
N SER A 122 14.10 10.90 14.42
CA SER A 122 13.39 11.76 13.48
C SER A 122 12.45 10.95 12.61
N VAL A 123 11.41 11.62 12.12
CA VAL A 123 10.40 11.03 11.24
C VAL A 123 10.18 11.96 10.07
N PHE A 124 10.12 11.37 8.87
CA PHE A 124 9.77 12.04 7.63
C PHE A 124 8.64 11.28 6.95
N VAL A 125 7.69 12.01 6.37
CA VAL A 125 6.69 11.46 5.43
C VAL A 125 7.02 12.02 4.06
N ILE A 126 7.13 11.16 3.06
CA ILE A 126 7.56 11.50 1.70
C ILE A 126 6.47 11.03 0.73
N ASP A 127 6.01 11.95 -0.12
CA ASP A 127 5.06 11.63 -1.19
C ASP A 127 5.76 11.07 -2.43
N GLU A 128 4.97 10.50 -3.34
CA GLU A 128 5.42 9.89 -4.60
C GLU A 128 6.13 10.87 -5.55
N ARG A 129 6.01 12.18 -5.30
CA ARG A 129 6.74 13.23 -6.02
C ARG A 129 8.10 13.51 -5.36
N GLN A 130 8.52 12.63 -4.46
CA GLN A 130 9.74 12.71 -3.67
C GLN A 130 9.78 14.00 -2.86
N ARG A 131 8.64 14.50 -2.39
CA ARG A 131 8.54 15.70 -1.55
C ARG A 131 8.26 15.33 -0.11
N VAL A 132 8.98 15.99 0.79
CA VAL A 132 8.76 15.87 2.24
C VAL A 132 7.44 16.52 2.61
N ARG A 133 6.47 15.75 3.10
CA ARG A 133 5.16 16.21 3.59
C ARG A 133 5.15 16.50 5.08
N TYR A 134 5.99 15.78 5.82
CA TYR A 134 6.19 15.98 7.24
C TYR A 134 7.65 15.74 7.60
N ALA A 135 8.16 16.53 8.55
CA ALA A 135 9.53 16.41 9.05
C ALA A 135 9.57 16.79 10.52
N TRP A 136 10.04 15.87 11.35
CA TRP A 136 10.21 16.06 12.78
C TRP A 136 11.53 15.47 13.24
N SER A 137 12.24 16.15 14.15
CA SER A 137 13.43 15.62 14.82
C SER A 137 13.56 16.19 16.22
N THR A 138 14.27 15.46 17.09
CA THR A 138 14.53 15.87 18.47
C THR A 138 16.01 15.77 18.83
N ASP A 139 16.49 16.70 19.66
CA ASP A 139 17.81 16.59 20.30
C ASP A 139 17.76 15.67 21.53
N ASP A 140 16.62 15.61 22.23
CA ASP A 140 16.38 14.65 23.31
C ASP A 140 15.82 13.34 22.73
N GLN A 141 16.69 12.32 22.70
CA GLN A 141 16.38 11.03 22.08
C GLN A 141 15.29 10.24 22.80
N SER A 142 14.86 10.67 24.00
CA SER A 142 13.74 10.08 24.75
C SER A 142 12.38 10.68 24.42
N VAL A 143 12.34 11.77 23.65
CA VAL A 143 11.10 12.38 23.16
C VAL A 143 10.63 11.61 21.93
N LEU A 144 9.35 11.27 21.88
CA LEU A 144 8.72 10.54 20.78
C LEU A 144 8.09 11.49 19.74
N PRO A 145 8.00 11.07 18.47
CA PRO A 145 7.20 11.79 17.48
C PRO A 145 5.72 11.75 17.87
N ASP A 146 4.97 12.78 17.48
CA ASP A 146 3.52 12.74 17.57
C ASP A 146 2.96 11.87 16.43
N VAL A 147 2.44 10.69 16.80
CA VAL A 147 1.80 9.72 15.89
C VAL A 147 0.65 10.37 15.10
N GLY A 148 -0.13 11.22 15.77
CA GLY A 148 -1.30 11.86 15.19
C GLY A 148 -0.91 12.85 14.09
N GLU A 149 0.20 13.57 14.28
CA GLU A 149 0.75 14.46 13.24
C GLU A 149 1.29 13.68 12.04
N VAL A 150 1.94 12.54 12.26
CA VAL A 150 2.40 11.66 11.18
C VAL A 150 1.21 11.11 10.39
N ARG A 151 0.18 10.61 11.08
CA ARG A 151 -1.07 10.16 10.47
C ARG A 151 -1.72 11.26 9.64
N ALA A 152 -1.91 12.44 10.23
CA ALA A 152 -2.52 13.57 9.54
C ALA A 152 -1.73 13.94 8.29
N ALA A 153 -0.39 13.91 8.34
CA ALA A 153 0.44 14.20 7.18
C ALA A 153 0.32 13.16 6.05
N ILE A 154 0.11 11.88 6.38
CA ILE A 154 -0.20 10.81 5.42
C ILE A 154 -1.59 11.04 4.82
N ASP A 155 -2.60 11.26 5.68
CA ASP A 155 -4.00 11.45 5.28
C ASP A 155 -4.22 12.74 4.46
N ASP A 156 -3.42 13.77 4.68
CA ASP A 156 -3.46 15.05 3.96
C ASP A 156 -2.75 15.01 2.59
N VAL A 157 -2.11 13.89 2.22
CA VAL A 157 -1.56 13.77 0.86
C VAL A 157 -2.69 13.55 -0.13
N ARG A 158 -2.87 14.57 -0.98
CA ARG A 158 -3.76 14.56 -2.15
C ARG A 158 -2.93 15.01 -3.36
N ASP A 159 -2.98 14.24 -4.43
CA ASP A 159 -2.31 14.52 -5.70
C ASP A 159 -3.01 13.74 -6.83
N ASP A 160 -3.62 14.47 -7.77
CA ASP A 160 -4.35 13.86 -8.89
C ASP A 160 -3.45 12.98 -9.77
N ARG A 161 -2.15 13.27 -9.90
CA ARG A 161 -1.25 12.45 -10.72
C ARG A 161 -1.00 11.09 -10.08
N THR A 162 -0.86 11.06 -8.76
CA THR A 162 -0.81 9.83 -7.95
C THR A 162 -2.12 9.06 -8.05
N ALA A 163 -3.26 9.73 -7.83
CA ALA A 163 -4.58 9.12 -7.93
C ALA A 163 -4.81 8.47 -9.31
N VAL A 164 -4.43 9.17 -10.40
CA VAL A 164 -4.59 8.65 -11.77
C VAL A 164 -3.68 7.45 -12.06
N GLN A 165 -2.48 7.38 -11.48
CA GLN A 165 -1.61 6.20 -11.61
C GLN A 165 -2.23 4.97 -10.95
N ARG A 166 -2.74 5.12 -9.72
CA ARG A 166 -3.44 4.03 -9.02
C ARG A 166 -4.74 3.63 -9.72
N TYR A 167 -5.49 4.61 -10.23
CA TYR A 167 -6.66 4.36 -11.06
C TYR A 167 -6.30 3.56 -12.32
N ALA A 168 -5.16 3.86 -12.97
CA ALA A 168 -4.70 3.10 -14.13
C ALA A 168 -4.39 1.63 -13.80
N ARG A 169 -3.77 1.36 -12.65
CA ARG A 169 -3.55 -0.01 -12.14
C ARG A 169 -4.87 -0.73 -11.85
N GLY A 170 -5.83 -0.04 -11.23
CA GLY A 170 -7.17 -0.56 -11.02
C GLY A 170 -7.86 -0.95 -12.32
N HIS A 171 -7.70 -0.16 -13.39
CA HIS A 171 -8.17 -0.49 -14.74
C HIS A 171 -7.56 -1.78 -15.28
N GLU A 172 -6.24 -1.97 -15.16
CA GLU A 172 -5.57 -3.20 -15.61
C GLU A 172 -6.12 -4.45 -14.91
N HIS A 173 -6.31 -4.36 -13.58
CA HIS A 173 -6.92 -5.45 -12.81
C HIS A 173 -8.39 -5.68 -13.20
N LEU A 174 -9.17 -4.60 -13.38
CA LEU A 174 -10.58 -4.69 -13.78
C LEU A 174 -10.73 -5.36 -15.14
N ASP A 175 -9.93 -4.98 -16.14
CA ASP A 175 -9.96 -5.57 -17.47
C ASP A 175 -9.56 -7.06 -17.43
N THR A 176 -8.50 -7.40 -16.70
CA THR A 176 -8.09 -8.80 -16.52
C THR A 176 -9.17 -9.63 -15.82
N GLY A 177 -9.82 -9.06 -14.79
CA GLY A 177 -10.93 -9.70 -14.09
C GLY A 177 -12.13 -9.96 -15.01
N ARG A 178 -12.45 -9.01 -15.91
CA ARG A 178 -13.52 -9.16 -16.90
C ARG A 178 -13.21 -10.27 -17.91
N ASP A 179 -11.98 -10.37 -18.39
CA ASP A 179 -11.56 -11.46 -19.29
C ASP A 179 -11.73 -12.84 -18.62
N ARG A 180 -11.38 -12.94 -17.33
CA ARG A 180 -11.58 -14.16 -16.52
C ARG A 180 -13.05 -14.48 -16.31
N PHE A 181 -13.84 -13.45 -16.01
CA PHE A 181 -15.29 -13.58 -15.86
C PHE A 181 -15.96 -14.07 -17.15
N GLU A 182 -15.59 -13.54 -18.32
CA GLU A 182 -16.13 -13.97 -19.61
C GLU A 182 -15.75 -15.43 -19.95
N THR A 183 -14.52 -15.83 -19.60
CA THR A 183 -14.08 -17.22 -19.71
C THR A 183 -14.91 -18.13 -18.81
N ALA A 184 -15.09 -17.75 -17.54
CA ALA A 184 -15.93 -18.47 -16.58
C ALA A 184 -17.38 -18.60 -17.08
N TRP A 185 -17.94 -17.51 -17.61
CA TRP A 185 -19.29 -17.47 -18.15
C TRP A 185 -19.47 -18.44 -19.32
N SER A 186 -18.50 -18.49 -20.24
CA SER A 186 -18.53 -19.41 -21.39
C SER A 186 -18.52 -20.88 -20.95
N GLU A 187 -17.81 -21.21 -19.87
CA GLU A 187 -17.80 -22.55 -19.27
C GLU A 187 -19.10 -22.86 -18.51
N TYR A 188 -19.63 -21.87 -17.82
CA TYR A 188 -20.91 -21.95 -17.11
C TYR A 188 -22.06 -22.27 -18.08
N GLU A 189 -22.12 -21.61 -19.23
CA GLU A 189 -23.17 -21.84 -20.24
C GLU A 189 -23.18 -23.27 -20.81
N VAL A 190 -22.02 -23.95 -20.82
CA VAL A 190 -21.90 -25.33 -21.31
C VAL A 190 -21.87 -26.36 -20.18
N ALA A 191 -22.26 -25.96 -18.95
CA ALA A 191 -22.27 -26.79 -17.76
C ALA A 191 -20.90 -27.40 -17.39
N ALA A 192 -19.81 -26.71 -17.73
CA ALA A 192 -18.45 -27.07 -17.32
C ALA A 192 -18.15 -26.48 -15.93
N TRP A 193 -18.94 -26.89 -14.93
CA TRP A 193 -19.02 -26.24 -13.62
C TRP A 193 -17.69 -26.07 -12.89
N LEU A 194 -16.85 -27.11 -12.84
CA LEU A 194 -15.56 -27.03 -12.14
C LEU A 194 -14.61 -26.00 -12.76
N GLY A 195 -14.61 -25.87 -14.09
CA GLY A 195 -13.82 -24.84 -14.77
C GLY A 195 -14.40 -23.45 -14.50
N ALA A 196 -15.73 -23.33 -14.55
CA ALA A 196 -16.41 -22.06 -14.29
C ALA A 196 -16.08 -21.54 -12.88
N VAL A 197 -16.09 -22.42 -11.86
CA VAL A 197 -15.69 -22.06 -10.48
C VAL A 197 -14.27 -21.52 -10.45
N GLU A 198 -13.30 -22.24 -11.03
CA GLU A 198 -11.89 -21.82 -11.07
C GLU A 198 -11.73 -20.42 -11.69
N HIS A 199 -12.36 -20.18 -12.84
CA HIS A 199 -12.25 -18.89 -13.52
C HIS A 199 -13.03 -17.77 -12.84
N PHE A 200 -14.17 -18.05 -12.18
CA PHE A 200 -14.84 -17.03 -11.38
C PHE A 200 -14.03 -16.66 -10.14
N ASP A 201 -13.41 -17.61 -9.45
CA ASP A 201 -12.53 -17.33 -8.31
C ASP A 201 -11.31 -16.51 -8.73
N ASP A 202 -10.70 -16.83 -9.88
CA ASP A 202 -9.67 -15.99 -10.50
C ASP A 202 -10.19 -14.55 -10.73
N ALA A 203 -11.38 -14.41 -11.32
CA ALA A 203 -11.99 -13.10 -11.57
C ALA A 203 -12.22 -12.32 -10.27
N VAL A 204 -12.70 -12.98 -9.20
CA VAL A 204 -12.87 -12.38 -7.87
C VAL A 204 -11.57 -11.79 -7.35
N ALA A 205 -10.45 -12.52 -7.46
CA ALA A 205 -9.15 -12.03 -7.00
C ALA A 205 -8.72 -10.76 -7.75
N TYR A 206 -8.93 -10.70 -9.07
CA TYR A 206 -8.63 -9.49 -9.86
C TYR A 206 -9.57 -8.34 -9.53
N PHE A 207 -10.86 -8.58 -9.31
CA PHE A 207 -11.80 -7.52 -8.92
C PHE A 207 -11.55 -6.99 -7.52
N ASP A 208 -11.11 -7.84 -6.57
CA ASP A 208 -10.65 -7.40 -5.25
C ASP A 208 -9.43 -6.45 -5.39
N ALA A 209 -8.43 -6.82 -6.18
CA ALA A 209 -7.26 -5.97 -6.44
C ALA A 209 -7.61 -4.65 -7.16
N ALA A 210 -8.59 -4.69 -8.08
CA ALA A 210 -9.10 -3.50 -8.74
C ALA A 210 -9.78 -2.55 -7.75
N ALA A 211 -10.69 -3.07 -6.91
CA ALA A 211 -11.40 -2.29 -5.91
C ALA A 211 -10.43 -1.66 -4.88
N GLU A 212 -9.39 -2.37 -4.45
CA GLU A 212 -8.34 -1.83 -3.58
C GLU A 212 -7.59 -0.69 -4.26
N SER A 213 -7.20 -0.87 -5.52
CA SER A 213 -6.52 0.17 -6.30
C SER A 213 -7.38 1.41 -6.49
N PHE A 214 -8.69 1.25 -6.73
CA PHE A 214 -9.62 2.38 -6.88
C PHE A 214 -9.89 3.12 -5.58
N ARG A 215 -10.09 2.41 -4.45
CA ARG A 215 -10.22 3.02 -3.12
C ARG A 215 -8.98 3.81 -2.74
N SER A 216 -7.81 3.24 -3.03
CA SER A 216 -6.55 3.95 -2.87
C SER A 216 -6.49 5.18 -3.79
N ALA A 217 -6.78 5.05 -5.08
CA ALA A 217 -6.84 6.19 -5.99
C ALA A 217 -7.77 7.32 -5.51
N GLU A 218 -8.95 6.97 -5.00
CA GLU A 218 -9.92 7.91 -4.43
C GLU A 218 -9.33 8.67 -3.23
N ARG A 219 -8.62 7.97 -2.32
CA ARG A 219 -7.91 8.61 -1.21
C ARG A 219 -6.99 9.71 -1.71
N PHE A 220 -6.24 9.50 -2.79
CA PHE A 220 -5.29 10.51 -3.26
C PHE A 220 -5.92 11.59 -4.15
N ALA A 221 -7.17 11.45 -4.57
CA ALA A 221 -7.80 12.38 -5.49
C ALA A 221 -7.87 13.80 -4.87
N GLU A 222 -7.33 14.78 -5.60
CA GLU A 222 -7.40 16.19 -5.24
C GLU A 222 -8.61 16.87 -5.90
N SER A 223 -8.93 16.49 -7.14
CA SER A 223 -10.07 17.04 -7.86
C SER A 223 -11.30 16.13 -7.79
N ALA A 224 -12.46 16.77 -7.64
CA ALA A 224 -13.77 16.10 -7.69
C ALA A 224 -14.05 15.37 -9.02
N ARG A 225 -13.24 15.60 -10.06
CA ARG A 225 -13.32 14.84 -11.32
C ARG A 225 -12.66 13.48 -11.17
N VAL A 226 -11.46 13.43 -10.59
CA VAL A 226 -10.73 12.19 -10.35
C VAL A 226 -11.42 11.38 -9.26
N GLU A 227 -11.81 12.01 -8.16
CA GLU A 227 -12.54 11.38 -7.04
C GLU A 227 -13.77 10.60 -7.52
N ARG A 228 -14.67 11.26 -8.28
CA ARG A 228 -15.87 10.61 -8.85
C ARG A 228 -15.55 9.48 -9.82
N ALA A 229 -14.44 9.57 -10.55
CA ALA A 229 -14.03 8.51 -11.45
C ALA A 229 -13.56 7.28 -10.67
N CYS A 230 -12.78 7.48 -9.60
CA CYS A 230 -12.33 6.44 -8.69
C CYS A 230 -13.50 5.77 -7.96
N GLU A 231 -14.43 6.55 -7.40
CA GLU A 231 -15.64 6.05 -6.74
C GLU A 231 -16.45 5.15 -7.68
N ALA A 232 -16.80 5.65 -8.88
CA ALA A 232 -17.57 4.89 -9.87
C ALA A 232 -16.86 3.61 -10.36
N ALA A 233 -15.53 3.63 -10.44
CA ALA A 233 -14.75 2.46 -10.81
C ALA A 233 -14.65 1.44 -9.66
N GLY A 234 -14.54 1.91 -8.43
CA GLY A 234 -14.59 1.10 -7.21
C GLY A 234 -15.92 0.35 -7.09
N ASP A 235 -17.03 1.07 -7.19
CA ASP A 235 -18.38 0.48 -7.18
C ASP A 235 -18.53 -0.60 -8.25
N ARG A 236 -18.08 -0.31 -9.49
CA ARG A 236 -18.12 -1.29 -10.59
C ARG A 236 -17.29 -2.54 -10.32
N ALA A 237 -16.10 -2.39 -9.72
CA ALA A 237 -15.26 -3.52 -9.36
C ALA A 237 -15.92 -4.36 -8.26
N ASP A 238 -16.53 -3.72 -7.26
CA ASP A 238 -17.24 -4.39 -6.17
C ASP A 238 -18.48 -5.15 -6.67
N ASP A 239 -19.24 -4.58 -7.61
CA ASP A 239 -20.38 -5.24 -8.25
C ASP A 239 -19.93 -6.47 -9.06
N TYR A 240 -18.90 -6.32 -9.91
CA TYR A 240 -18.34 -7.46 -10.67
C TYR A 240 -17.84 -8.57 -9.74
N ARG A 241 -17.14 -8.21 -8.66
CA ARG A 241 -16.68 -9.16 -7.66
C ARG A 241 -17.84 -9.92 -7.02
N GLN A 242 -18.90 -9.22 -6.62
CA GLN A 242 -20.05 -9.82 -5.99
C GLN A 242 -20.77 -10.79 -6.94
N ALA A 243 -20.97 -10.37 -8.19
CA ALA A 243 -21.51 -11.24 -9.25
C ALA A 243 -20.66 -12.50 -9.44
N ALA A 244 -19.33 -12.36 -9.55
CA ALA A 244 -18.42 -13.48 -9.75
C ALA A 244 -18.47 -14.48 -8.58
N ARG A 245 -18.49 -13.99 -7.32
CA ARG A 245 -18.63 -14.85 -6.13
C ARG A 245 -19.94 -15.65 -6.15
N TRP A 246 -21.05 -15.01 -6.52
CA TRP A 246 -22.35 -15.67 -6.58
C TRP A 246 -22.44 -16.66 -7.75
N TYR A 247 -21.89 -16.35 -8.93
CA TYR A 247 -21.82 -17.31 -10.02
C TYR A 247 -20.88 -18.50 -9.74
N ALA A 248 -19.74 -18.27 -9.07
CA ALA A 248 -18.89 -19.36 -8.58
C ALA A 248 -19.68 -20.28 -7.67
N ARG A 249 -20.37 -19.72 -6.66
CA ARG A 249 -21.18 -20.50 -5.73
C ARG A 249 -22.32 -21.24 -6.40
N SER A 250 -22.96 -20.62 -7.38
CA SER A 250 -23.98 -21.25 -8.21
C SER A 250 -23.42 -22.44 -8.99
N ALA A 251 -22.25 -22.30 -9.62
CA ALA A 251 -21.59 -23.38 -10.35
C ALA A 251 -21.20 -24.54 -9.43
N GLU A 252 -20.72 -24.27 -8.21
CA GLU A 252 -20.45 -25.30 -7.19
C GLU A 252 -21.71 -26.13 -6.89
N TYR A 253 -22.85 -25.47 -6.66
CA TYR A 253 -24.11 -26.18 -6.39
C TYR A 253 -24.59 -27.02 -7.57
N TYR A 254 -24.47 -26.53 -8.80
CA TYR A 254 -24.77 -27.35 -9.98
C TYR A 254 -23.81 -28.54 -10.15
N ALA A 255 -22.54 -28.39 -9.78
CA ALA A 255 -21.58 -29.49 -9.78
C ALA A 255 -21.96 -30.60 -8.79
N ASP A 256 -22.51 -30.22 -7.64
CA ASP A 256 -22.99 -31.13 -6.59
C ASP A 256 -24.39 -31.69 -6.86
N GLY A 257 -25.08 -31.21 -7.91
CA GLY A 257 -26.44 -31.62 -8.27
C GLY A 257 -27.54 -30.98 -7.41
N GLU A 258 -27.24 -29.88 -6.74
CA GLU A 258 -28.18 -29.09 -5.94
C GLU A 258 -28.78 -27.94 -6.78
N ASP A 259 -29.49 -28.29 -7.85
CA ASP A 259 -29.98 -27.33 -8.88
C ASP A 259 -30.80 -26.16 -8.32
N GLU A 260 -31.64 -26.40 -7.30
CA GLU A 260 -32.45 -25.34 -6.68
C GLU A 260 -31.59 -24.25 -6.03
N LEU A 261 -30.50 -24.64 -5.36
CA LEU A 261 -29.54 -23.69 -4.78
C LEU A 261 -28.69 -23.04 -5.87
N GLY A 262 -28.32 -23.80 -6.90
CA GLY A 262 -27.65 -23.26 -8.09
C GLY A 262 -28.45 -22.13 -8.73
N ASP A 263 -29.76 -22.32 -8.91
CA ASP A 263 -30.67 -21.32 -9.44
C ASP A 263 -30.83 -20.08 -8.54
N GLU A 264 -30.86 -20.27 -7.21
CA GLU A 264 -30.92 -19.16 -6.24
C GLU A 264 -29.70 -18.24 -6.37
N TYR A 265 -28.48 -18.79 -6.26
CA TYR A 265 -27.25 -18.00 -6.38
C TYR A 265 -27.06 -17.41 -7.79
N ARG A 266 -27.50 -18.11 -8.84
CA ARG A 266 -27.50 -17.57 -10.20
C ARG A 266 -28.37 -16.32 -10.29
N THR A 267 -29.55 -16.34 -9.67
CA THR A 267 -30.48 -15.21 -9.64
C THR A 267 -29.91 -14.05 -8.85
N ASP A 268 -29.33 -14.32 -7.68
CA ASP A 268 -28.68 -13.29 -6.87
C ASP A 268 -27.54 -12.59 -7.63
N ALA A 269 -26.80 -13.34 -8.47
CA ALA A 269 -25.73 -12.81 -9.31
C ALA A 269 -26.18 -11.85 -10.42
N GLU A 270 -27.44 -11.89 -10.86
CA GLU A 270 -27.91 -11.10 -12.01
C GLU A 270 -27.90 -9.59 -11.74
N GLU A 271 -28.35 -9.15 -10.56
CA GLU A 271 -28.43 -7.72 -10.22
C GLU A 271 -27.05 -7.02 -10.21
N PRO A 272 -26.03 -7.50 -9.47
CA PRO A 272 -24.71 -6.87 -9.49
C PRO A 272 -24.02 -7.01 -10.85
N HIS A 273 -24.27 -8.10 -11.58
CA HIS A 273 -23.72 -8.25 -12.94
C HIS A 273 -24.33 -7.21 -13.90
N GLU A 274 -25.64 -6.97 -13.82
CA GLU A 274 -26.30 -5.93 -14.61
C GLU A 274 -25.78 -4.53 -14.23
N ALA A 275 -25.66 -4.24 -12.93
CA ALA A 275 -25.14 -2.97 -12.43
C ALA A 275 -23.71 -2.68 -12.96
N ALA A 276 -22.83 -3.68 -12.89
CA ALA A 276 -21.45 -3.57 -13.36
C ALA A 276 -21.34 -3.39 -14.88
N SER A 277 -22.20 -4.08 -15.65
CA SER A 277 -22.12 -4.14 -17.11
C SER A 277 -22.84 -3.02 -17.86
N THR A 278 -23.82 -2.37 -17.24
CA THR A 278 -24.69 -1.37 -17.89
C THR A 278 -24.40 0.08 -17.51
N GLY A 279 -23.51 0.31 -16.53
CA GLY A 279 -23.13 1.65 -16.09
C GLY A 279 -22.40 2.47 -17.16
N ASP A 280 -22.31 3.79 -16.93
CA ASP A 280 -21.59 4.72 -17.83
C ASP A 280 -20.14 4.27 -18.08
N GLU A 281 -19.61 4.54 -19.27
CA GLU A 281 -18.23 4.19 -19.59
C GLU A 281 -17.25 4.90 -18.62
N LEU A 282 -16.39 4.12 -17.97
CA LEU A 282 -15.37 4.68 -17.08
C LEU A 282 -14.39 5.52 -17.92
N PRO A 283 -13.99 6.71 -17.44
CA PRO A 283 -13.02 7.51 -18.17
C PRO A 283 -11.70 6.76 -18.28
N ALA A 284 -11.10 6.78 -19.47
CA ALA A 284 -9.77 6.23 -19.68
C ALA A 284 -8.76 6.94 -18.75
N PRO A 285 -7.79 6.23 -18.14
CA PRO A 285 -6.83 6.84 -17.22
C PRO A 285 -6.08 8.03 -17.84
N SER A 286 -5.70 7.92 -19.12
CA SER A 286 -5.03 8.98 -19.87
C SER A 286 -5.82 10.28 -19.96
N SER A 287 -7.15 10.23 -19.86
CA SER A 287 -8.03 11.39 -19.92
C SER A 287 -8.13 12.16 -18.60
N LEU A 288 -7.70 11.54 -17.49
CA LEU A 288 -7.80 12.10 -16.14
C LEU A 288 -6.53 12.83 -15.69
N PHE A 289 -5.40 12.64 -16.37
CA PHE A 289 -4.19 13.39 -16.04
C PHE A 289 -4.44 14.91 -16.13
N PRO A 290 -3.98 15.69 -15.13
CA PRO A 290 -4.07 17.14 -15.20
C PRO A 290 -3.27 17.66 -16.40
N GLU A 291 -3.81 18.68 -17.08
CA GLU A 291 -3.09 19.39 -18.16
C GLU A 291 -1.82 20.06 -17.58
N GLU A 292 -0.70 19.96 -18.30
CA GLU A 292 0.62 20.50 -17.88
C GLU A 292 0.67 22.02 -17.73
#